data_AF-A0A1R2AWC9-F1
#
_entry.id   AF-A0A1R2AWC9-F1
#
_cell.length_a   1.000
_cell.length_b   1.000
_cell.length_c   1.000
_cell.angle_alpha   90.00
_cell.angle_beta   90.00
_cell.angle_gamma   90.00
#
_symmetry.space_group_name_H-M   'P 1'
#
loop_
_entity.id
_entity.type
_entity.pdbx_description
1 polymer ?
#
loop_
_entity_poly.entity_id
_entity_poly.type
_entity_poly.pdbx_seq_one_letter_code
_entity_poly.pdbx_strand_id
1 'polypeptide(L)'
;MMNTKNSTTEKGIQCYDCSKPIAGKKALECIDCGEFYCKDHVKANDSDHSSICFSCFRKKIHLDVTLELESQMIEAKTQLNSLKEKLKNCKKDLSNKKTTIERHQAQVKINEKTYTRKFETLEKKIEEEVQRGDNLSNTITNLNAALDDYKARENSTEQKKNSLEDEISQLEAELNGAKMENNKLKIEAQNLSDESKKYIQYISLRNTLCNSCKNRVKLLFKDEILEGNNGKESLIASVLQAERNMINQRNSLAPEMQVADKNGKTDDKACCCVI
;
A
#
# COMPACT_ATOMS: atom_id res chain seq x y z
N MET A 1 120.14 91.67 30.08
CA MET A 1 121.15 90.72 30.59
C MET A 1 120.39 89.51 31.12
N MET A 2 120.21 88.48 30.29
CA MET A 2 120.93 87.22 30.42
C MET A 2 121.09 86.78 31.88
N ASN A 3 120.24 85.84 32.29
CA ASN A 3 120.58 84.97 33.42
C ASN A 3 120.18 83.53 33.07
N THR A 4 121.12 82.90 32.38
CA THR A 4 121.27 81.47 32.19
C THR A 4 121.37 80.80 33.56
N LYS A 5 120.43 79.91 33.88
CA LYS A 5 120.63 78.85 34.87
C LYS A 5 120.38 77.51 34.19
N ASN A 6 121.43 77.01 33.54
CA ASN A 6 121.60 75.58 33.29
C ASN A 6 121.86 74.90 34.64
N SER A 7 120.96 74.00 35.04
CA SER A 7 121.29 72.91 35.96
C SER A 7 120.74 71.60 35.38
N THR A 8 121.48 71.03 34.44
CA THR A 8 121.34 69.64 33.98
C THR A 8 121.78 68.71 35.11
N THR A 9 120.86 68.33 36.00
CA THR A 9 120.94 67.05 36.70
C THR A 9 120.28 66.02 35.78
N GLU A 10 121.08 65.19 35.12
CA GLU A 10 120.63 63.99 34.41
C GLU A 10 119.99 63.02 35.43
N LYS A 11 118.70 63.22 35.74
CA LYS A 11 117.89 62.16 36.33
C LYS A 11 117.71 61.11 35.23
N GLY A 12 118.50 60.04 35.28
CA GLY A 12 118.38 58.93 34.34
C GLY A 12 116.94 58.42 34.26
N ILE A 13 116.51 57.99 33.07
CA ILE A 13 115.16 57.47 32.82
C ILE A 13 114.90 56.32 33.80
N GLN A 14 113.80 56.38 34.54
CA GLN A 14 113.39 55.32 35.48
C GLN A 14 112.17 54.60 34.91
N CYS A 15 112.05 53.29 35.21
CA CYS A 15 110.86 52.53 34.85
C CYS A 15 109.68 53.01 35.68
N TYR A 16 108.56 53.35 35.02
CA TYR A 16 107.35 53.83 35.68
C TYR A 16 106.78 52.83 36.71
N ASP A 17 106.80 51.52 36.41
CA ASP A 17 106.15 50.48 37.24
C ASP A 17 106.98 50.07 38.47
N CYS A 18 108.31 49.93 38.33
CA CYS A 18 109.18 49.47 39.43
C CYS A 18 110.12 50.53 39.99
N SER A 19 110.06 51.76 39.46
CA SER A 19 110.90 52.92 39.83
C SER A 19 112.41 52.69 39.76
N LYS A 20 112.86 51.58 39.16
CA LYS A 20 114.29 51.26 39.00
C LYS A 20 114.90 52.11 37.88
N PRO A 21 116.10 52.66 38.06
CA PRO A 21 116.80 53.39 36.99
C PRO A 21 117.16 52.46 35.83
N ILE A 22 116.87 52.92 34.61
CA ILE A 22 117.15 52.19 33.37
C ILE A 22 118.57 52.56 32.90
N ALA A 23 119.59 52.09 33.63
CA ALA A 23 120.98 52.32 33.28
C ALA A 23 121.46 51.33 32.19
N GLY A 24 121.96 51.84 31.05
CA GLY A 24 122.66 51.04 30.02
C GLY A 24 121.81 50.14 29.12
N LYS A 25 120.48 50.09 29.30
CA LYS A 25 119.55 49.38 28.40
C LYS A 25 118.64 50.40 27.72
N LYS A 26 118.29 50.22 26.43
CA LYS A 26 117.32 51.06 25.73
C LYS A 26 116.01 51.09 26.54
N ALA A 27 115.64 52.25 27.07
CA ALA A 27 114.33 52.46 27.68
C ALA A 27 113.26 52.23 26.61
N LEU A 28 112.20 51.49 26.97
CA LEU A 28 111.11 51.20 26.06
C LEU A 28 109.94 52.11 26.42
N GLU A 29 109.54 52.96 25.49
CA GLU A 29 108.36 53.81 25.63
C GLU A 29 107.11 53.01 25.29
N CYS A 30 106.08 53.12 26.13
CA CYS A 30 104.78 52.52 25.85
C CYS A 30 104.00 53.37 24.84
N ILE A 31 103.61 52.79 23.71
CA ILE A 31 102.88 53.51 22.66
C ILE A 31 101.51 54.06 23.12
N ASP A 32 100.88 53.42 24.11
CA ASP A 32 99.54 53.80 24.57
C ASP A 32 99.52 54.87 25.67
N CYS A 33 100.56 54.92 26.51
CA CYS A 33 100.60 55.87 27.64
C CYS A 33 101.80 56.82 27.64
N GLY A 34 102.77 56.65 26.74
CA GLY A 34 103.95 57.51 26.61
C GLY A 34 105.00 57.36 27.71
N GLU A 35 104.75 56.52 28.71
CA GLU A 35 105.67 56.31 29.85
C GLU A 35 106.80 55.32 29.50
N PHE A 36 107.95 55.45 30.17
CA PHE A 36 109.11 54.59 29.96
C PHE A 36 109.15 53.42 30.95
N TYR A 37 109.49 52.23 30.44
CA TYR A 37 109.50 50.99 31.21
C TYR A 37 110.76 50.15 30.94
N CYS A 38 111.10 49.27 31.89
CA CYS A 38 112.13 48.25 31.67
C CYS A 38 111.57 47.09 30.83
N LYS A 39 112.47 46.26 30.26
CA LYS A 39 112.12 45.09 29.43
C LYS A 39 111.16 44.12 30.13
N ASP A 40 111.21 44.04 31.45
CA ASP A 40 110.40 43.10 32.23
C ASP A 40 108.95 43.58 32.43
N HIS A 41 108.62 44.84 32.10
CA HIS A 41 107.27 45.42 32.25
C HIS A 41 106.65 45.85 30.92
N VAL A 42 107.25 45.44 29.81
CA VAL A 42 106.83 45.76 28.46
C VAL A 42 106.70 44.49 27.65
N LYS A 43 105.61 44.39 26.90
CA LYS A 43 105.49 43.43 25.81
C LYS A 43 105.89 44.12 24.52
N ALA A 44 106.99 43.67 23.91
CA ALA A 44 107.34 44.08 22.56
C ALA A 44 106.37 43.41 21.58
N ASN A 45 105.89 44.17 20.60
CA ASN A 45 105.08 43.64 19.52
C ASN A 45 106.02 43.19 18.40
N ASP A 46 105.95 41.91 18.00
CA ASP A 46 106.88 41.31 17.04
C ASP A 46 106.73 41.88 15.62
N SER A 47 105.59 42.53 15.32
CA SER A 47 105.26 43.05 13.99
C SER A 47 105.83 44.44 13.68
N ASP A 48 105.82 45.37 14.65
CA ASP A 48 106.00 46.81 14.36
C ASP A 48 107.07 47.48 15.22
N HIS A 49 107.87 46.70 15.96
CA HIS A 49 108.85 47.16 16.95
C HIS A 49 108.27 48.11 18.03
N SER A 50 106.95 48.22 18.12
CA SER A 50 106.24 48.97 19.14
C SER A 50 106.23 48.20 20.45
N SER A 51 106.19 48.93 21.55
CA SER A 51 106.26 48.40 22.91
C SER A 51 105.03 48.86 23.67
N ILE A 52 104.33 47.94 24.34
CA ILE A 52 103.18 48.25 25.19
C ILE A 52 103.48 47.78 26.62
N CYS A 53 103.25 48.64 27.60
CA CYS A 53 103.42 48.24 29.00
C CYS A 53 102.33 47.24 29.40
N PHE A 54 102.63 46.37 30.38
CA PHE A 54 101.66 45.37 30.82
C PHE A 54 100.36 45.96 31.35
N SER A 55 100.38 47.16 31.92
CA SER A 55 99.16 47.86 32.37
C SER A 55 98.24 48.20 31.20
N CYS A 56 98.77 48.82 30.13
CA CYS A 56 98.00 49.13 28.93
C CYS A 56 97.56 47.85 28.19
N PHE A 57 98.41 46.84 28.12
CA PHE A 57 98.07 45.55 27.52
C PHE A 57 96.91 44.85 28.28
N ARG A 58 96.96 44.84 29.61
CA ARG A 58 95.85 44.31 30.44
C ARG A 58 94.56 45.10 30.27
N LYS A 59 94.64 46.44 30.22
CA LYS A 59 93.48 47.30 29.94
C LYS A 59 92.86 46.99 28.58
N LYS A 60 93.67 46.79 27.55
CA LYS A 60 93.22 46.42 26.20
C LYS A 60 92.52 45.06 26.20
N ILE A 61 93.13 44.02 26.77
CA ILE A 61 92.48 42.70 26.91
C ILE A 61 91.17 42.81 27.69
N HIS A 62 91.15 43.56 28.80
CA HIS A 62 89.94 43.74 29.60
C HIS A 62 88.84 44.41 28.77
N LEU A 63 89.17 45.43 27.98
CA LEU A 63 88.22 46.09 27.08
C LEU A 63 87.69 45.12 26.03
N ASP A 64 88.57 44.37 25.35
CA ASP A 64 88.18 43.40 24.31
C ASP A 64 87.25 42.32 24.88
N VAL A 65 87.59 41.76 26.04
CA VAL A 65 86.75 40.77 26.75
C VAL A 65 85.43 41.38 27.20
N THR A 66 85.44 42.63 27.68
CA THR A 66 84.19 43.33 28.09
C THR A 66 83.26 43.51 26.89
N LEU A 67 83.78 43.95 25.74
CA LEU A 67 82.99 44.14 24.53
C LEU A 67 82.43 42.82 23.99
N GLU A 68 83.22 41.74 24.03
CA GLU A 68 82.75 40.41 23.65
C GLU A 68 81.62 39.92 24.56
N LEU A 69 81.78 40.07 25.88
CA LEU A 69 80.75 39.70 26.86
C LEU A 69 79.49 40.56 26.71
N GLU A 70 79.62 41.85 26.45
CA GLU A 70 78.48 42.74 26.17
C GLU A 70 77.72 42.30 24.91
N SER A 71 78.44 41.96 23.83
CA SER A 71 77.85 41.43 22.60
C SER A 71 77.08 40.14 22.84
N GLN A 72 77.71 39.18 23.53
CA GLN A 72 77.05 37.91 23.90
C GLN A 72 75.83 38.15 24.81
N MET A 73 75.90 39.10 25.73
CA MET A 73 74.77 39.46 26.60
C MET A 73 73.59 40.05 25.80
N ILE A 74 73.87 40.89 24.81
CA ILE A 74 72.86 41.48 23.91
C ILE A 74 72.21 40.37 23.06
N GLU A 75 73.00 39.46 22.51
CA GLU A 75 72.50 38.33 21.73
C GLU A 75 71.58 37.44 22.59
N ALA A 76 72.06 37.03 23.77
CA ALA A 76 71.28 36.21 24.70
C ALA A 76 69.96 36.89 25.12
N LYS A 77 69.98 38.21 25.39
CA LYS A 77 68.76 38.99 25.67
C LYS A 77 67.79 38.98 24.50
N THR A 78 68.29 39.11 23.28
CA THR A 78 67.48 39.10 22.06
C THR A 78 66.84 37.74 21.83
N GLN A 79 67.61 36.66 21.99
CA GLN A 79 67.11 35.29 21.91
C GLN A 79 66.05 35.01 22.99
N LEU A 80 66.29 35.45 24.23
CA LEU A 80 65.33 35.32 25.33
C LEU A 80 63.99 36.01 25.02
N ASN A 81 64.03 37.23 24.49
CA ASN A 81 62.83 37.96 24.10
C ASN A 81 62.09 37.27 22.94
N SER A 82 62.82 36.76 21.95
CA SER A 82 62.23 35.98 20.85
C SER A 82 61.52 34.72 21.38
N LEU A 83 62.15 33.98 22.30
CA LEU A 83 61.56 32.79 22.92
C LEU A 83 60.33 33.13 23.78
N LYS A 84 60.34 34.25 24.50
CA LYS A 84 59.17 34.72 25.26
C LYS A 84 57.97 35.01 24.36
N GLU A 85 58.18 35.68 23.23
CA GLU A 85 57.12 35.94 22.27
C GLU A 85 56.61 34.65 21.60
N LYS A 86 57.52 33.73 21.22
CA LYS A 86 57.12 32.41 20.72
C LYS A 86 56.27 31.65 21.75
N LEU A 87 56.67 31.64 23.02
CA LEU A 87 55.92 31.00 24.10
C LEU A 87 54.52 31.62 24.26
N LYS A 88 54.42 32.95 24.21
CA LYS A 88 53.14 33.67 24.28
C LYS A 88 52.21 33.29 23.12
N ASN A 89 52.74 33.22 21.90
CA ASN A 89 51.98 32.81 20.71
C ASN A 89 51.54 31.34 20.82
N CYS A 90 52.43 30.43 21.22
CA CYS A 90 52.09 29.03 21.43
C CYS A 90 50.97 28.86 22.48
N LYS A 91 50.99 29.63 23.58
CA LYS A 91 49.92 29.61 24.59
C LYS A 91 48.57 30.07 24.01
N LYS A 92 48.58 31.13 23.19
CA LYS A 92 47.37 31.62 22.51
C LYS A 92 46.83 30.57 21.53
N ASP A 93 47.69 29.97 20.73
CA ASP A 93 47.31 28.92 19.77
C ASP A 93 46.77 27.68 20.47
N LEU A 94 47.38 27.27 21.59
CA LEU A 94 46.88 26.16 22.41
C LEU A 94 45.47 26.46 22.93
N SER A 95 45.24 27.68 23.45
CA SER A 95 43.93 28.11 23.91
C SER A 95 42.88 28.06 22.79
N ASN A 96 43.22 28.56 21.60
CA ASN A 96 42.33 28.54 20.44
C ASN A 96 42.02 27.12 19.93
N LYS A 97 43.03 26.24 19.94
CA LYS A 97 42.84 24.83 19.59
C LYS A 97 41.94 24.13 20.61
N LYS A 98 42.10 24.41 21.90
CA LYS A 98 41.25 23.85 22.97
C LYS A 98 39.78 24.23 22.79
N THR A 99 39.48 25.51 22.58
CA THR A 99 38.09 25.98 22.36
C THR A 99 37.49 25.39 21.08
N THR A 100 38.31 25.22 20.03
CA THR A 100 37.89 24.58 18.78
C THR A 100 37.53 23.11 18.99
N ILE A 101 38.33 22.38 19.78
CA ILE A 101 38.06 20.98 20.15
C ILE A 101 36.76 20.87 20.94
N GLU A 102 36.56 21.70 21.96
CA GLU A 102 35.35 21.71 22.79
C GLU A 102 34.09 21.95 21.93
N ARG A 103 34.17 22.91 20.99
CA ARG A 103 33.10 23.19 20.03
C ARG A 103 32.80 21.99 19.14
N HIS A 104 33.83 21.33 18.58
CA HIS A 104 33.63 20.15 17.74
C HIS A 104 33.05 18.97 18.53
N GLN A 105 33.49 18.75 19.77
CA GLN A 105 32.91 17.73 20.64
C GLN A 105 31.42 17.99 20.93
N ALA A 106 31.05 19.25 21.19
CA ALA A 106 29.65 19.63 21.37
C ALA A 106 28.83 19.37 20.10
N GLN A 107 29.36 19.73 18.93
CA GLN A 107 28.70 19.51 17.65
C GLN A 107 28.49 18.01 17.35
N VAL A 108 29.50 17.17 17.62
CA VAL A 108 29.40 15.72 17.44
C VAL A 108 28.27 15.15 18.30
N LYS A 109 28.18 15.52 19.58
CA LYS A 109 27.09 15.06 20.47
C LYS A 109 25.70 15.49 19.99
N ILE A 110 25.58 16.70 19.44
CA ILE A 110 24.31 17.20 18.87
C ILE A 110 23.95 16.39 17.62
N ASN A 111 24.93 16.15 16.74
CA ASN A 111 24.74 15.38 15.53
C ASN A 111 24.33 13.93 15.84
N GLU A 112 25.02 13.25 16.78
CA GLU A 112 24.68 11.91 17.23
C GLU A 112 23.21 11.82 17.68
N LYS A 113 22.79 12.69 18.61
CA LYS A 113 21.39 12.74 19.07
C LYS A 113 20.40 13.00 17.93
N THR A 114 20.77 13.85 16.98
CA THR A 114 19.92 14.19 15.83
C THR A 114 19.77 13.00 14.90
N TYR A 115 20.86 12.30 14.58
CA TYR A 115 20.83 11.14 13.71
C TYR A 115 20.14 9.94 14.36
N THR A 116 20.36 9.69 15.66
CA THR A 116 19.64 8.65 16.41
C THR A 116 18.13 8.88 16.34
N ARG A 117 17.65 10.09 16.64
CA ARG A 117 16.21 10.41 16.55
C ARG A 117 15.65 10.26 15.14
N LYS A 118 16.42 10.66 14.12
CA LYS A 118 16.02 10.48 12.72
C LYS A 118 15.91 9.00 12.36
N PHE A 119 16.85 8.18 12.84
CA PHE A 119 16.85 6.74 12.64
C PHE A 119 15.62 6.09 13.28
N GLU A 120 15.37 6.35 14.57
CA GLU A 120 14.17 5.86 15.28
C GLU A 120 12.86 6.26 14.57
N THR A 121 12.80 7.50 14.06
CA THR A 121 11.63 7.99 13.30
C THR A 121 11.45 7.24 11.99
N LEU A 122 12.54 6.93 11.29
CA LEU A 122 12.51 6.20 10.03
C LEU A 122 12.13 4.73 10.26
N GLU A 123 12.67 4.09 11.29
CA GLU A 123 12.30 2.72 11.68
C GLU A 123 10.80 2.62 11.95
N LYS A 124 10.25 3.54 12.76
CA LYS A 124 8.81 3.57 13.03
C LYS A 124 7.97 3.75 11.75
N LYS A 125 8.41 4.62 10.82
CA LYS A 125 7.72 4.80 9.53
C LYS A 125 7.77 3.54 8.66
N ILE A 126 8.89 2.81 8.69
CA ILE A 126 9.03 1.55 7.97
C ILE A 126 8.04 0.53 8.56
N GLU A 127 7.96 0.40 9.88
CA GLU A 127 6.98 -0.48 10.55
C GLU A 127 5.53 -0.12 10.19
N GLU A 128 5.19 1.17 10.21
CA GLU A 128 3.87 1.67 9.81
C GLU A 128 3.52 1.31 8.36
N GLU A 129 4.46 1.46 7.42
CA GLU A 129 4.25 1.12 6.01
C GLU A 129 4.17 -0.40 5.78
N VAL A 130 4.95 -1.20 6.52
CA VAL A 130 4.84 -2.67 6.49
C VAL A 130 3.45 -3.10 6.94
N GLN A 131 2.98 -2.58 8.08
CA GLN A 131 1.64 -2.88 8.59
C GLN A 131 0.54 -2.42 7.61
N ARG A 132 0.73 -1.28 6.95
CA ARG A 132 -0.18 -0.80 5.92
C ARG A 132 -0.19 -1.73 4.71
N GLY A 133 0.96 -2.23 4.29
CA GLY A 133 1.10 -3.24 3.24
C GLY A 133 0.34 -4.52 3.55
N ASP A 134 0.50 -5.06 4.76
CA ASP A 134 -0.19 -6.27 5.22
C ASP A 134 -1.72 -6.09 5.23
N ASN A 135 -2.19 -4.95 5.74
CA ASN A 135 -3.62 -4.60 5.76
C ASN A 135 -4.20 -4.50 4.35
N LEU A 136 -3.48 -3.90 3.40
CA LEU A 136 -3.88 -3.82 2.00
C LEU A 136 -3.91 -5.20 1.35
N SER A 137 -2.90 -6.03 1.62
CA SER A 137 -2.85 -7.42 1.14
C SER A 137 -4.06 -8.23 1.60
N ASN A 138 -4.38 -8.17 2.89
CA ASN A 138 -5.57 -8.82 3.45
C ASN A 138 -6.87 -8.29 2.83
N THR A 139 -6.94 -6.97 2.59
CA THR A 139 -8.10 -6.36 1.91
C THR A 139 -8.27 -6.90 0.49
N ILE A 140 -7.18 -7.03 -0.27
CA ILE A 140 -7.19 -7.61 -1.62
C ILE A 140 -7.67 -9.06 -1.58
N THR A 141 -7.16 -9.87 -0.65
CA THR A 141 -7.60 -11.27 -0.48
C THR A 141 -9.10 -11.36 -0.22
N ASN A 142 -9.64 -10.51 0.67
CA ASN A 142 -11.06 -10.50 0.98
C ASN A 142 -11.91 -10.04 -0.22
N LEU A 143 -11.45 -9.04 -0.97
CA LEU A 143 -12.14 -8.59 -2.18
C LEU A 143 -12.14 -9.66 -3.28
N ASN A 144 -11.05 -10.39 -3.46
CA ASN A 144 -10.99 -11.51 -4.40
C ASN A 144 -11.97 -12.63 -4.01
N ALA A 145 -12.02 -12.99 -2.72
CA ALA A 145 -12.99 -13.98 -2.23
C ALA A 145 -14.44 -13.52 -2.48
N ALA A 146 -14.76 -12.25 -2.19
CA ALA A 146 -16.07 -11.68 -2.46
C ALA A 146 -16.41 -11.71 -3.96
N LEU A 147 -15.44 -11.38 -4.84
CA LEU A 147 -15.61 -11.41 -6.28
C LEU A 147 -15.94 -12.83 -6.78
N ASP A 148 -15.24 -13.85 -6.26
CA ASP A 148 -15.49 -15.24 -6.64
C ASP A 148 -16.88 -15.71 -6.16
N ASP A 149 -17.30 -15.31 -4.96
CA ASP A 149 -18.66 -15.53 -4.46
C ASP A 149 -19.73 -14.88 -5.36
N TYR A 150 -19.48 -13.64 -5.82
CA TYR A 150 -20.38 -12.95 -6.74
C TYR A 150 -20.50 -13.68 -8.08
N LYS A 151 -19.38 -14.14 -8.66
CA LYS A 151 -19.38 -14.93 -9.90
C LYS A 151 -20.16 -16.24 -9.73
N ALA A 152 -19.99 -16.92 -8.60
CA ALA A 152 -20.74 -18.15 -8.32
C ALA A 152 -22.26 -17.90 -8.25
N ARG A 153 -22.67 -16.80 -7.61
CA ARG A 153 -24.09 -16.39 -7.54
C ARG A 153 -24.65 -15.99 -8.90
N GLU A 154 -23.87 -15.28 -9.71
CA GLU A 154 -24.24 -14.91 -11.08
C GLU A 154 -24.50 -16.16 -11.92
N ASN A 155 -23.57 -17.11 -11.92
CA ASN A 155 -23.74 -18.40 -12.61
C ASN A 155 -24.98 -19.17 -12.14
N SER A 156 -25.24 -19.22 -10.82
CA SER A 156 -26.43 -19.87 -10.29
C SER A 156 -27.73 -19.16 -10.71
N THR A 157 -27.70 -17.83 -10.80
CA THR A 157 -28.85 -17.04 -11.24
C THR A 157 -29.13 -17.27 -12.72
N GLU A 158 -28.08 -17.31 -13.56
CA GLU A 158 -28.23 -17.60 -14.99
C GLU A 158 -28.76 -19.02 -15.22
N GLN A 159 -28.30 -20.00 -14.46
CA GLN A 159 -28.86 -21.36 -14.51
C GLN A 159 -30.35 -21.39 -14.16
N LYS A 160 -30.75 -20.70 -13.09
CA LYS A 160 -32.18 -20.60 -12.69
C LYS A 160 -33.01 -19.93 -13.78
N LYS A 161 -32.50 -18.86 -14.39
CA LYS A 161 -33.16 -18.18 -15.50
C LYS A 161 -33.40 -19.14 -16.67
N ASN A 162 -32.38 -19.87 -17.10
CA ASN A 162 -32.52 -20.83 -18.19
C ASN A 162 -33.55 -21.93 -17.86
N SER A 163 -33.55 -22.46 -16.64
CA SER A 163 -34.57 -23.44 -16.22
C SER A 163 -35.99 -22.88 -16.23
N LEU A 164 -36.17 -21.61 -15.85
CA LEU A 164 -37.48 -20.94 -15.93
C LEU A 164 -37.91 -20.70 -17.38
N GLU A 165 -36.99 -20.36 -18.27
CA GLU A 165 -37.27 -20.20 -19.70
C GLU A 165 -37.70 -21.53 -20.35
N ASP A 166 -37.07 -22.64 -19.96
CA ASP A 166 -37.46 -23.99 -20.36
C ASP A 166 -38.85 -24.36 -19.83
N GLU A 167 -39.14 -24.08 -18.54
CA GLU A 167 -40.43 -24.34 -17.90
C GLU A 167 -41.56 -23.53 -18.57
N ILE A 168 -41.31 -22.25 -18.88
CA ILE A 168 -42.26 -21.40 -19.63
C ILE A 168 -42.56 -22.02 -20.99
N SER A 169 -41.53 -22.44 -21.73
CA SER A 169 -41.68 -23.04 -23.05
C SER A 169 -42.52 -24.33 -23.00
N GLN A 170 -42.31 -25.16 -21.97
CA GLN A 170 -43.12 -26.35 -21.73
C GLN A 170 -44.58 -26.01 -21.42
N LEU A 171 -44.82 -25.08 -20.50
CA LEU A 171 -46.17 -24.64 -20.14
C LEU A 171 -46.92 -24.03 -21.33
N GLU A 172 -46.24 -23.29 -22.20
CA GLU A 172 -46.81 -22.76 -23.44
C GLU A 172 -47.24 -23.88 -24.40
N ALA A 173 -46.43 -24.95 -24.53
CA ALA A 173 -46.77 -26.11 -25.33
C ALA A 173 -47.97 -26.88 -24.75
N GLU A 174 -47.99 -27.10 -23.43
CA GLU A 174 -49.12 -27.73 -22.72
C GLU A 174 -50.41 -26.93 -22.86
N LEU A 175 -50.33 -25.60 -22.71
CA LEU A 175 -51.46 -24.70 -22.91
C LEU A 175 -52.02 -24.78 -24.34
N ASN A 176 -51.15 -24.83 -25.34
CA ASN A 176 -51.57 -24.97 -26.73
C ASN A 176 -52.22 -26.34 -27.00
N GLY A 177 -51.67 -27.41 -26.43
CA GLY A 177 -52.28 -28.75 -26.47
C GLY A 177 -53.67 -28.78 -25.84
N ALA A 178 -53.81 -28.19 -24.65
CA ALA A 178 -55.11 -28.09 -23.95
C ALA A 178 -56.13 -27.26 -24.75
N LYS A 179 -55.71 -26.16 -25.39
CA LYS A 179 -56.58 -25.35 -26.27
C LYS A 179 -57.06 -26.16 -27.48
N MET A 180 -56.19 -26.96 -28.10
CA MET A 180 -56.56 -27.82 -29.22
C MET A 180 -57.58 -28.89 -28.79
N GLU A 181 -57.34 -29.56 -27.67
CA GLU A 181 -58.25 -30.58 -27.16
C GLU A 181 -59.61 -29.99 -26.76
N ASN A 182 -59.61 -28.80 -26.14
CA ASN A 182 -60.84 -28.08 -25.82
C ASN A 182 -61.66 -27.76 -27.08
N ASN A 183 -61.00 -27.29 -28.15
CA ASN A 183 -61.67 -27.05 -29.44
C ASN A 183 -62.26 -28.33 -30.03
N LYS A 184 -61.53 -29.46 -29.96
CA LYS A 184 -62.01 -30.76 -30.44
C LYS A 184 -63.25 -31.22 -29.66
N LEU A 185 -63.20 -31.19 -28.32
CA LEU A 185 -64.32 -31.54 -27.45
C LEU A 185 -65.53 -30.62 -27.69
N LYS A 186 -65.30 -29.34 -27.96
CA LYS A 186 -66.37 -28.38 -28.28
C LYS A 186 -67.07 -28.74 -29.60
N ILE A 187 -66.31 -29.15 -30.61
CA ILE A 187 -66.86 -29.64 -31.89
C ILE A 187 -67.65 -30.94 -31.67
N GLU A 188 -67.10 -31.88 -30.91
CA GLU A 188 -67.75 -33.15 -30.60
C GLU A 188 -69.06 -32.96 -29.83
N ALA A 189 -69.05 -32.10 -28.79
CA ALA A 189 -70.24 -31.73 -28.04
C ALA A 189 -71.30 -31.05 -28.93
N GLN A 190 -70.88 -30.19 -29.86
CA GLN A 190 -71.79 -29.56 -30.82
C GLN A 190 -72.44 -30.60 -31.75
N ASN A 191 -71.64 -31.53 -32.29
CA ASN A 191 -72.13 -32.61 -33.14
C ASN A 191 -73.13 -33.50 -32.40
N LEU A 192 -72.81 -33.92 -31.17
CA LEU A 192 -73.71 -34.72 -30.32
C LEU A 192 -74.99 -33.95 -29.97
N SER A 193 -74.90 -32.65 -29.70
CA SER A 193 -76.05 -31.78 -29.45
C SER A 193 -76.97 -31.72 -30.67
N ASP A 194 -76.41 -31.53 -31.86
CA ASP A 194 -77.16 -31.45 -33.10
C ASP A 194 -77.77 -32.80 -33.49
N GLU A 195 -77.07 -33.90 -33.22
CA GLU A 195 -77.60 -35.25 -33.35
C GLU A 195 -78.76 -35.50 -32.38
N SER A 196 -78.59 -35.16 -31.10
CA SER A 196 -79.65 -35.30 -30.08
C SER A 196 -80.91 -34.50 -30.43
N LYS A 197 -80.79 -33.30 -31.02
CA LYS A 197 -81.96 -32.52 -31.48
C LYS A 197 -82.81 -33.27 -32.50
N LYS A 198 -82.19 -34.05 -33.40
CA LYS A 198 -82.92 -34.89 -34.37
C LYS A 198 -83.77 -35.93 -33.65
N TYR A 199 -83.22 -36.58 -32.62
CA TYR A 199 -83.93 -37.60 -31.84
C TYR A 199 -85.03 -37.02 -30.91
N ILE A 200 -84.80 -35.84 -30.32
CA ILE A 200 -85.75 -35.18 -29.41
C ILE A 200 -87.06 -34.83 -30.12
N GLN A 201 -87.03 -34.48 -31.41
CA GLN A 201 -88.24 -34.17 -32.17
C GLN A 201 -89.23 -35.35 -32.17
N TYR A 202 -88.74 -36.58 -32.34
CA TYR A 202 -89.59 -37.78 -32.29
C TYR A 202 -90.15 -38.03 -30.88
N ILE A 203 -89.33 -37.93 -29.82
CA ILE A 203 -89.78 -38.19 -28.44
C ILE A 203 -90.79 -37.13 -27.97
N SER A 204 -90.55 -35.86 -28.28
CA SER A 204 -91.44 -34.73 -27.95
C SER A 204 -92.81 -34.90 -28.62
N LEU A 205 -92.83 -35.25 -29.91
CA LEU A 205 -94.07 -35.54 -30.65
C LEU A 205 -94.78 -36.78 -30.11
N ARG A 206 -94.06 -37.85 -29.75
CA ARG A 206 -94.65 -39.10 -29.26
C ARG A 206 -95.48 -38.94 -27.98
N ASN A 207 -95.08 -38.02 -27.10
CA ASN A 207 -95.71 -37.83 -25.79
C ASN A 207 -96.85 -36.80 -25.79
N THR A 208 -96.99 -36.02 -26.86
CA THR A 208 -98.00 -34.97 -27.01
C THR A 208 -99.15 -35.36 -27.95
N LEU A 209 -98.98 -36.41 -28.76
CA LEU A 209 -99.97 -36.84 -29.75
C LEU A 209 -100.95 -37.91 -29.23
N CYS A 210 -102.21 -37.81 -29.67
CA CYS A 210 -103.22 -38.84 -29.44
C CYS A 210 -102.86 -40.16 -30.16
N ASN A 211 -103.44 -41.29 -29.74
CA ASN A 211 -103.05 -42.63 -30.21
C ASN A 211 -103.14 -42.83 -31.74
N SER A 212 -104.10 -42.19 -32.44
CA SER A 212 -104.22 -42.28 -33.89
C SER A 212 -103.09 -41.51 -34.62
N CYS A 213 -102.82 -40.27 -34.20
CA CYS A 213 -101.74 -39.45 -34.74
C CYS A 213 -100.36 -40.02 -34.41
N LYS A 214 -100.19 -40.61 -33.23
CA LYS A 214 -98.98 -41.31 -32.80
C LYS A 214 -98.61 -42.47 -33.73
N ASN A 215 -99.59 -43.25 -34.18
CA ASN A 215 -99.36 -44.33 -35.15
C ASN A 215 -98.96 -43.79 -36.54
N ARG A 216 -99.51 -42.64 -36.94
CA ARG A 216 -99.16 -41.99 -38.22
C ARG A 216 -97.76 -41.37 -38.20
N VAL A 217 -97.39 -40.71 -37.10
CA VAL A 217 -96.03 -40.20 -36.86
C VAL A 217 -95.03 -41.34 -36.72
N LYS A 218 -95.38 -42.45 -36.05
CA LYS A 218 -94.54 -43.66 -35.99
C LYS A 218 -94.28 -44.26 -37.38
N LEU A 219 -95.21 -44.13 -38.31
CA LEU A 219 -95.04 -44.55 -39.71
C LEU A 219 -94.19 -43.55 -40.52
N LEU A 220 -94.38 -42.24 -40.31
CA LEU A 220 -93.59 -41.18 -40.97
C LEU A 220 -92.12 -41.22 -40.57
N PHE A 221 -91.85 -41.42 -39.28
CA PHE A 221 -90.49 -41.52 -38.76
C PHE A 221 -89.97 -42.97 -38.72
N LYS A 222 -90.64 -43.91 -39.41
CA LYS A 222 -90.32 -45.35 -39.32
C LYS A 222 -88.89 -45.64 -39.74
N ASP A 223 -88.43 -44.99 -40.80
CA ASP A 223 -87.09 -45.20 -41.35
C ASP A 223 -86.02 -44.54 -40.46
N GLU A 224 -86.28 -43.37 -39.91
CA GLU A 224 -85.38 -42.69 -38.95
C GLU A 224 -85.32 -43.41 -37.59
N ILE A 225 -86.41 -44.04 -37.14
CA ILE A 225 -86.44 -44.91 -35.95
C ILE A 225 -85.64 -46.20 -36.22
N LEU A 226 -85.67 -46.73 -37.44
CA LEU A 226 -84.91 -47.93 -37.82
C LEU A 226 -83.42 -47.62 -37.99
N GLU A 227 -83.05 -46.48 -38.60
CA GLU A 227 -81.67 -46.03 -38.73
C GLU A 227 -81.07 -45.62 -37.38
N GLY A 228 -81.83 -44.91 -36.54
CA GLY A 228 -81.42 -44.53 -35.18
C GLY A 228 -81.25 -45.70 -34.21
N ASN A 229 -81.83 -46.87 -34.52
CA ASN A 229 -81.63 -48.12 -33.79
C ASN A 229 -80.50 -49.00 -34.36
N ASN A 230 -79.95 -48.66 -35.53
CA ASN A 230 -78.90 -49.44 -36.19
C ASN A 230 -77.47 -49.00 -35.83
N GLY A 231 -77.32 -47.90 -35.08
CA GLY A 231 -76.05 -47.58 -34.43
C GLY A 231 -75.83 -48.47 -33.21
N LYS A 232 -74.83 -49.37 -33.27
CA LYS A 232 -74.39 -50.23 -32.15
C LYS A 232 -73.95 -49.47 -30.88
N GLU A 233 -73.98 -48.14 -30.89
CA GLU A 233 -73.65 -47.26 -29.76
C GLU A 233 -74.77 -46.26 -29.41
N SER A 234 -76.02 -46.52 -29.81
CA SER A 234 -77.16 -45.70 -29.38
C SER A 234 -77.38 -45.85 -27.86
N LEU A 235 -77.41 -44.71 -27.14
CA LEU A 235 -77.75 -44.63 -25.71
C LEU A 235 -79.07 -45.37 -25.39
N ILE A 236 -80.01 -45.38 -26.34
CA ILE A 236 -81.30 -46.09 -26.22
C ILE A 236 -81.11 -47.60 -26.41
N ALA A 237 -80.26 -48.05 -27.31
CA ALA A 237 -79.92 -49.47 -27.44
C ALA A 237 -79.22 -49.99 -26.17
N SER A 238 -78.33 -49.19 -25.57
CA SER A 238 -77.66 -49.52 -24.31
C SER A 238 -78.64 -49.59 -23.13
N VAL A 239 -79.60 -48.66 -23.05
CA VAL A 239 -80.68 -48.68 -22.04
C VAL A 239 -81.66 -49.84 -22.27
N LEU A 240 -82.08 -50.12 -23.50
CA LEU A 240 -82.96 -51.25 -23.82
C LEU A 240 -82.27 -52.61 -23.63
N GLN A 241 -80.96 -52.69 -23.82
CA GLN A 241 -80.17 -53.89 -23.56
C GLN A 241 -79.92 -54.08 -22.06
N ALA A 242 -79.73 -53.00 -21.29
CA ALA A 242 -79.74 -53.04 -19.83
C ALA A 242 -81.12 -53.47 -19.28
N GLU A 243 -82.23 -52.97 -19.84
CA GLU A 243 -83.59 -53.41 -19.49
C GLU A 243 -83.84 -54.88 -19.87
N ARG A 244 -83.39 -55.35 -21.05
CA ARG A 244 -83.46 -56.77 -21.43
C ARG A 244 -82.65 -57.65 -20.48
N ASN A 245 -81.47 -57.21 -20.06
CA ASN A 245 -80.65 -57.94 -19.10
C ASN A 245 -81.32 -57.98 -17.71
N MET A 246 -82.01 -56.91 -17.29
CA MET A 246 -82.82 -56.92 -16.07
C MET A 246 -84.08 -57.78 -16.16
N ILE A 247 -84.74 -57.85 -17.32
CA ILE A 247 -85.90 -58.72 -17.56
C ILE A 247 -85.47 -60.20 -17.61
N ASN A 248 -84.33 -60.51 -18.22
CA ASN A 248 -83.77 -61.87 -18.22
C ASN A 248 -83.32 -62.31 -16.81
N GLN A 249 -82.89 -61.38 -15.95
CA GLN A 249 -82.67 -61.65 -14.52
C GLN A 249 -83.96 -61.77 -13.69
N ARG A 250 -85.08 -61.17 -14.13
CA ARG A 250 -86.40 -61.34 -13.48
C ARG A 250 -87.09 -62.64 -13.87
N ASN A 251 -86.86 -63.15 -15.09
CA ASN A 251 -87.45 -64.41 -15.55
C ASN A 251 -86.84 -65.67 -14.92
N SER A 252 -85.80 -65.55 -14.08
CA SER A 252 -85.30 -66.66 -13.24
C SER A 252 -85.98 -66.74 -11.86
N LEU A 253 -86.86 -65.79 -11.51
CA LEU A 253 -87.60 -65.77 -10.24
C LEU A 253 -89.02 -65.23 -10.47
N ALA A 254 -89.93 -66.09 -10.92
CA ALA A 254 -91.36 -65.89 -10.71
C ALA A 254 -91.81 -66.74 -9.49
N PRO A 255 -92.83 -66.29 -8.74
CA PRO A 255 -94.16 -66.80 -9.10
C PRO A 255 -95.28 -65.75 -9.16
N GLU A 256 -96.35 -66.23 -9.78
CA GLU A 256 -97.61 -65.62 -10.22
C GLU A 256 -98.44 -64.88 -9.15
N MET A 257 -99.28 -63.94 -9.61
CA MET A 257 -100.71 -63.93 -9.24
C MET A 257 -101.57 -63.15 -10.22
N GLN A 258 -102.78 -63.66 -10.44
CA GLN A 258 -103.78 -63.30 -11.45
C GLN A 258 -104.76 -62.18 -11.03
N VAL A 259 -105.49 -61.66 -12.04
CA VAL A 259 -106.96 -61.45 -12.15
C VAL A 259 -107.42 -60.01 -12.48
N ALA A 260 -108.23 -59.94 -13.56
CA ALA A 260 -109.39 -59.11 -13.98
C ALA A 260 -109.72 -57.74 -13.29
N ASP A 261 -110.46 -56.79 -13.87
CA ASP A 261 -111.63 -56.85 -14.76
C ASP A 261 -111.98 -55.44 -15.32
N LYS A 262 -112.71 -55.42 -16.45
CA LYS A 262 -113.75 -54.46 -16.92
C LYS A 262 -113.54 -52.94 -17.20
N ASN A 263 -113.92 -52.63 -18.45
CA ASN A 263 -114.89 -51.61 -18.92
C ASN A 263 -114.60 -50.10 -18.81
N GLY A 264 -114.61 -49.45 -19.99
CA GLY A 264 -115.71 -48.52 -20.29
C GLY A 264 -115.36 -47.11 -20.81
N LYS A 265 -115.95 -46.81 -21.97
CA LYS A 265 -116.40 -45.51 -22.51
C LYS A 265 -115.43 -44.64 -23.34
N THR A 266 -115.77 -44.66 -24.63
CA THR A 266 -115.91 -43.56 -25.59
C THR A 266 -115.81 -42.14 -25.05
N ASP A 267 -115.11 -41.28 -25.79
CA ASP A 267 -115.70 -40.05 -26.32
C ASP A 267 -114.88 -39.52 -27.51
N ASP A 268 -115.58 -39.32 -28.62
CA ASP A 268 -115.16 -38.48 -29.74
C ASP A 268 -114.96 -37.05 -29.24
N LYS A 269 -113.73 -36.55 -29.31
CA LYS A 269 -113.47 -35.11 -29.35
C LYS A 269 -112.39 -34.82 -30.38
N ALA A 270 -112.84 -34.10 -31.41
CA ALA A 270 -112.11 -33.20 -32.29
C ALA A 270 -110.58 -33.33 -32.28
N CYS A 271 -110.06 -33.88 -33.37
CA CYS A 271 -108.71 -33.62 -33.83
C CYS A 271 -108.53 -32.09 -33.96
N CYS A 272 -107.69 -31.51 -33.11
CA CYS A 272 -107.30 -30.11 -33.16
C CYS A 272 -105.77 -30.04 -33.09
N CYS A 273 -105.21 -29.14 -33.90
CA CYS A 273 -103.78 -28.87 -34.18
C CYS A 273 -103.22 -29.75 -35.31
N VAL A 274 -103.22 -29.29 -36.58
CA VAL A 274 -102.54 -28.11 -37.17
C VAL A 274 -101.02 -28.28 -37.14
N ILE A 275 -100.44 -28.10 -38.33
CA ILE A 275 -99.03 -28.07 -38.75
C ILE A 275 -98.07 -27.67 -37.63
#